data_AF-A0A084WG36-F1
#
_entry.id   AF-A0A084WG36-F1
#
_cell.length_a   1.000
_cell.length_b   1.000
_cell.length_c   1.000
_cell.angle_alpha   90.00
_cell.angle_beta   90.00
_cell.angle_gamma   90.00
#
_symmetry.space_group_name_H-M   'P 1'
#
loop_
_entity.id
_entity.type
_entity.pdbx_description
1 polymer ?
#
loop_
_entity_poly.entity_id
_entity_poly.type
_entity_poly.pdbx_seq_one_letter_code
_entity_poly.pdbx_strand_id
1 'polypeptide(L)'
;MDSICALYADVKDDLLAKFYPNFKNNKDKDLKPNGKESGNRPATPALGQPQVQPQQSQRNGKSESKESEKNQRDLSREPAVGGTFHTKAMKDFDPALRAINASDLHSQLTAVNVNFKDNHLMMLKALTGMLNEKLRFREWNPVFLGKSISYPYKSLPEDLRKVIDDCITSADEENVKYFYDLSLSNLASDMNKNVPYVGTKLVLQAIATHYPTVCVNNLARNAILRNSYQNRPDIGLSLLWALGQGGYSDLDVGLKVWQDIMVPVIDMENYNWYACEYVHRILKMHRNQKLGLGGSEFLTILSSLTTRKKPSRQLDEAARMLVERYVLSSPKPSATFAMLFKNISFITRPDMIYYGLILCLYEDPESAAVWLGLYRQSLPQSSAILEYLNNSTQDYCKKLFYEKHFHRFLAEVDKINNEISQAKKPPKALKSLTAAVKVSLNLAQPVISLEAVGINLHSLPTRKRSLTTRRFFFALSPRRSALYPHPVSTPLRATSAVQIGR
;
A
#
# COMPACT_ATOMS: atom_id res chain seq x y z
N MET A 1 -0.55 -34.57 -5.87
CA MET A 1 -0.30 -33.31 -6.61
C MET A 1 -0.03 -33.61 -8.07
N ASP A 2 1.00 -34.38 -8.40
CA ASP A 2 1.45 -34.55 -9.80
C ASP A 2 0.38 -35.11 -10.74
N SER A 3 -0.44 -36.08 -10.31
CA SER A 3 -1.55 -36.60 -11.12
C SER A 3 -2.65 -35.57 -11.44
N ILE A 4 -2.85 -34.56 -10.59
CA ILE A 4 -3.81 -33.48 -10.83
C ILE A 4 -3.19 -32.41 -11.74
N CYS A 5 -1.90 -32.11 -11.55
CA CYS A 5 -1.15 -31.25 -12.45
C CYS A 5 -1.02 -31.83 -13.87
N ALA A 6 -0.88 -33.16 -14.00
CA ALA A 6 -0.87 -33.87 -15.27
C ALA A 6 -2.22 -33.79 -15.98
N LEU A 7 -3.33 -34.10 -15.28
CA LEU A 7 -4.70 -33.95 -15.80
C LEU A 7 -5.02 -32.55 -16.34
N TYR A 8 -4.40 -31.50 -15.78
CA TYR A 8 -4.53 -30.12 -16.26
C TYR A 8 -3.49 -29.70 -17.31
N ALA A 9 -2.38 -30.42 -17.45
CA ALA A 9 -1.41 -30.22 -18.53
C ALA A 9 -1.93 -30.79 -19.85
N ASP A 10 -2.49 -32.01 -19.82
CA ASP A 10 -3.01 -32.67 -21.02
C ASP A 10 -4.21 -31.91 -21.60
N VAL A 11 -5.15 -31.47 -20.75
CA VAL A 11 -6.29 -30.62 -21.17
C VAL A 11 -5.84 -29.25 -21.69
N LYS A 12 -4.69 -28.72 -21.22
CA LYS A 12 -4.13 -27.46 -21.72
C LYS A 12 -3.60 -27.62 -23.15
N ASP A 13 -2.88 -28.69 -23.42
CA ASP A 13 -2.24 -28.90 -24.72
C ASP A 13 -3.26 -29.37 -25.80
N ASP A 14 -4.24 -30.20 -25.45
CA ASP A 14 -5.34 -30.60 -26.34
C ASP A 14 -6.24 -29.42 -26.77
N LEU A 15 -6.49 -28.47 -25.87
CA LEU A 15 -7.26 -27.26 -26.20
C LEU A 15 -6.45 -26.28 -27.05
N LEU A 16 -5.14 -26.14 -26.82
CA LEU A 16 -4.28 -25.32 -27.68
C LEU A 16 -4.18 -25.88 -29.10
N ALA A 17 -4.06 -27.20 -29.24
CA ALA A 17 -4.05 -27.87 -30.55
C ALA A 17 -5.37 -27.69 -31.34
N LYS A 18 -6.52 -27.70 -30.66
CA LYS A 18 -7.84 -27.52 -31.30
C LYS A 18 -8.11 -26.10 -31.80
N PHE A 19 -7.56 -25.06 -31.15
CA PHE A 19 -7.84 -23.67 -31.52
C PHE A 19 -6.68 -22.97 -32.25
N TYR A 20 -5.45 -23.49 -32.20
CA TYR A 20 -4.26 -22.89 -32.84
C TYR A 20 -3.45 -23.95 -33.61
N PRO A 21 -3.88 -24.39 -34.82
CA PRO A 21 -3.29 -25.53 -35.52
C PRO A 21 -1.82 -25.36 -35.98
N ASN A 22 -1.26 -24.15 -35.89
CA ASN A 22 0.16 -23.88 -36.17
C ASN A 22 1.07 -23.95 -34.93
N PHE A 23 0.54 -24.28 -33.73
CA PHE A 23 1.31 -24.36 -32.50
C PHE A 23 2.05 -25.72 -32.37
N LYS A 24 3.04 -25.96 -33.23
CA LYS A 24 3.89 -27.16 -33.15
C LYS A 24 4.88 -27.07 -31.99
N ASN A 25 4.61 -27.82 -30.92
CA ASN A 25 5.61 -28.13 -29.89
C ASN A 25 6.71 -29.02 -30.49
N ASN A 26 7.96 -28.56 -30.50
CA ASN A 26 9.12 -29.40 -30.81
C ASN A 26 9.41 -30.34 -29.62
N LYS A 27 8.69 -31.46 -29.56
CA LYS A 27 8.96 -32.62 -28.70
C LYS A 27 8.88 -33.92 -29.51
N ASP A 28 9.65 -34.02 -30.57
CA ASP A 28 9.86 -35.28 -31.30
C ASP A 28 11.23 -35.31 -32.00
N LYS A 29 12.28 -35.25 -31.19
CA LYS A 29 13.56 -35.91 -31.48
C LYS A 29 14.12 -36.46 -30.17
N ASP A 30 14.47 -37.74 -30.23
CA ASP A 30 15.28 -38.53 -29.28
C ASP A 30 14.54 -39.54 -28.38
N LEU A 31 13.85 -40.51 -29.01
CA LEU A 31 13.79 -41.88 -28.49
C LEU A 31 13.92 -42.92 -29.63
N LYS A 32 14.98 -43.72 -29.60
CA LYS A 32 15.04 -45.06 -30.20
C LYS A 32 15.49 -46.06 -29.13
N PRO A 33 14.94 -47.29 -29.08
CA PRO A 33 15.08 -48.18 -27.92
C PRO A 33 16.15 -49.27 -28.08
N ASN A 34 16.72 -49.68 -26.94
CA ASN A 34 17.19 -51.03 -26.54
C ASN A 34 17.99 -50.86 -25.22
N GLY A 35 17.95 -51.74 -24.22
CA GLY A 35 17.17 -52.97 -24.03
C GLY A 35 17.88 -53.89 -23.02
N LYS A 36 17.13 -54.40 -22.01
CA LYS A 36 17.49 -55.45 -21.01
C LYS A 36 18.44 -55.03 -19.86
N GLU A 37 17.96 -55.15 -18.61
CA GLU A 37 18.22 -56.22 -17.61
C GLU A 37 19.53 -55.94 -16.82
N SER A 38 19.67 -56.07 -15.50
CA SER A 38 18.80 -56.40 -14.35
C SER A 38 19.36 -55.64 -13.11
N GLY A 39 18.67 -55.34 -12.02
CA GLY A 39 18.17 -56.25 -10.99
C GLY A 39 18.66 -55.79 -9.59
N ASN A 40 17.77 -55.81 -8.59
CA ASN A 40 18.02 -55.69 -7.13
C ASN A 40 18.59 -54.39 -6.49
N ARG A 41 17.67 -53.72 -5.75
CA ARG A 41 17.88 -53.13 -4.40
C ARG A 41 18.16 -54.27 -3.37
N PRO A 42 18.54 -54.04 -2.09
CA PRO A 42 18.44 -52.83 -1.24
C PRO A 42 19.78 -52.51 -0.49
N ALA A 43 19.92 -51.76 0.60
CA ALA A 43 19.02 -51.02 1.52
C ALA A 43 19.78 -49.82 2.16
N THR A 44 19.05 -48.83 2.68
CA THR A 44 19.52 -47.91 3.75
C THR A 44 19.54 -48.67 5.10
N PRO A 45 20.34 -48.29 6.14
CA PRO A 45 20.09 -47.02 6.86
C PRO A 45 21.27 -46.32 7.60
N ALA A 46 21.01 -45.03 7.91
CA ALA A 46 21.26 -44.34 9.20
C ALA A 46 22.69 -44.03 9.77
N LEU A 47 22.86 -42.72 10.02
CA LEU A 47 23.51 -42.04 11.15
C LEU A 47 25.02 -42.22 11.47
N GLY A 48 25.73 -41.08 11.55
CA GLY A 48 27.05 -40.97 12.17
C GLY A 48 27.83 -39.68 11.84
N GLN A 49 27.66 -38.62 12.63
CA GLN A 49 28.63 -37.51 12.79
C GLN A 49 29.51 -37.80 14.03
N PRO A 50 30.57 -37.03 14.39
CA PRO A 50 31.36 -36.00 13.65
C PRO A 50 32.90 -36.19 13.78
N GLN A 51 33.69 -35.28 13.16
CA GLN A 51 35.00 -34.68 13.57
C GLN A 51 35.86 -34.34 12.30
N VAL A 52 36.40 -33.13 12.02
CA VAL A 52 37.23 -32.17 12.82
C VAL A 52 38.60 -32.81 13.11
N GLN A 53 39.79 -32.42 12.61
CA GLN A 53 40.42 -31.19 12.05
C GLN A 53 41.87 -31.60 11.55
N PRO A 54 42.91 -30.75 11.37
CA PRO A 54 43.05 -29.48 10.63
C PRO A 54 44.34 -29.35 9.74
N GLN A 55 44.35 -28.32 8.88
CA GLN A 55 45.45 -27.38 8.50
C GLN A 55 46.95 -27.78 8.42
N GLN A 56 47.59 -27.34 7.31
CA GLN A 56 48.84 -26.53 7.18
C GLN A 56 49.03 -26.15 5.68
N SER A 57 49.78 -25.15 5.20
CA SER A 57 50.18 -23.80 5.67
C SER A 57 50.96 -23.03 4.54
N GLN A 58 51.25 -21.73 4.73
CA GLN A 58 52.16 -20.81 3.94
C GLN A 58 51.55 -20.18 2.63
N ARG A 59 51.58 -18.87 2.30
CA ARG A 59 52.58 -17.73 2.31
C ARG A 59 53.75 -17.95 1.32
N ASN A 60 54.22 -17.03 0.44
CA ASN A 60 54.03 -15.59 0.10
C ASN A 60 54.17 -15.40 -1.46
N GLY A 61 54.10 -14.24 -2.15
CA GLY A 61 53.75 -12.83 -1.84
C GLY A 61 54.70 -11.78 -2.51
N LYS A 62 54.17 -10.62 -2.99
CA LYS A 62 54.83 -9.45 -3.70
C LYS A 62 55.18 -9.65 -5.20
N SER A 63 55.24 -8.63 -6.07
CA SER A 63 54.87 -7.18 -6.06
C SER A 63 54.94 -6.58 -7.47
N GLU A 64 54.24 -5.48 -7.77
CA GLU A 64 54.84 -4.20 -8.23
C GLU A 64 53.79 -3.08 -8.44
N SER A 65 54.25 -1.82 -8.43
CA SER A 65 53.42 -0.61 -8.41
C SER A 65 54.20 0.62 -8.93
N LYS A 66 53.52 1.53 -9.67
CA LYS A 66 53.90 2.94 -9.94
C LYS A 66 52.66 3.66 -10.51
N GLU A 67 52.11 4.69 -9.84
CA GLU A 67 52.41 6.13 -9.95
C GLU A 67 51.80 6.79 -11.23
N SER A 68 51.21 7.99 -11.22
CA SER A 68 51.00 8.99 -10.14
C SER A 68 49.88 10.02 -10.48
N GLU A 69 49.43 10.77 -9.46
CA GLU A 69 48.84 12.14 -9.39
C GLU A 69 48.44 12.95 -10.67
N LYS A 70 47.52 13.94 -10.71
CA LYS A 70 46.74 14.76 -9.74
C LYS A 70 45.67 15.58 -10.51
N ASN A 71 44.45 15.80 -9.99
CA ASN A 71 43.81 17.14 -9.79
C ASN A 71 42.30 17.10 -9.44
N GLN A 72 41.80 18.21 -8.89
CA GLN A 72 40.49 18.36 -8.22
C GLN A 72 39.42 19.11 -9.06
N ARG A 73 38.15 19.00 -8.60
CA ARG A 73 36.93 19.75 -9.00
C ARG A 73 36.34 19.25 -10.33
N ASP A 74 35.02 19.16 -10.55
CA ASP A 74 33.90 19.85 -9.89
C ASP A 74 32.63 18.95 -9.77
N LEU A 75 31.56 19.48 -9.18
CA LEU A 75 30.29 18.84 -8.82
C LEU A 75 29.41 18.38 -10.01
N SER A 76 28.41 17.55 -9.68
CA SER A 76 27.18 17.26 -10.45
C SER A 76 27.24 16.12 -11.50
N ARG A 77 27.09 14.87 -11.03
CA ARG A 77 26.47 13.80 -11.85
C ARG A 77 25.53 12.93 -11.01
N GLU A 78 24.26 12.89 -11.40
CA GLU A 78 23.38 11.77 -11.05
C GLU A 78 23.93 10.48 -11.68
N PRO A 79 23.81 9.31 -11.02
CA PRO A 79 24.19 8.04 -11.62
C PRO A 79 23.17 7.64 -12.69
N ALA A 80 23.48 7.96 -13.94
CA ALA A 80 22.73 7.49 -15.10
C ALA A 80 22.87 5.97 -15.26
N VAL A 81 21.85 5.22 -14.82
CA VAL A 81 21.67 3.79 -15.15
C VAL A 81 20.44 3.67 -16.05
N GLY A 82 20.65 3.75 -17.36
CA GLY A 82 19.56 3.89 -18.33
C GLY A 82 20.00 3.72 -19.78
N GLY A 83 20.63 2.58 -20.09
CA GLY A 83 21.05 2.24 -21.45
C GLY A 83 19.88 1.99 -22.40
N THR A 84 19.37 3.06 -23.01
CA THR A 84 18.69 3.20 -24.33
C THR A 84 17.65 2.17 -24.81
N PHE A 85 17.82 0.87 -24.64
CA PHE A 85 16.93 -0.19 -25.16
C PHE A 85 15.53 -0.21 -24.52
N HIS A 86 15.43 -0.01 -23.20
CA HIS A 86 14.13 0.01 -22.50
C HIS A 86 13.14 1.07 -23.04
N THR A 87 13.66 2.12 -23.69
CA THR A 87 12.83 3.21 -24.23
C THR A 87 12.07 2.83 -25.50
N LYS A 88 12.48 1.77 -26.23
CA LYS A 88 11.85 1.39 -27.50
C LYS A 88 10.61 0.52 -27.28
N ALA A 89 10.72 -0.56 -26.51
CA ALA A 89 9.57 -1.42 -26.16
C ALA A 89 8.42 -0.67 -25.47
N MET A 90 8.74 0.34 -24.64
CA MET A 90 7.71 1.21 -24.02
C MET A 90 7.02 2.17 -24.99
N LYS A 91 7.62 2.52 -26.14
CA LYS A 91 7.01 3.39 -27.15
C LYS A 91 6.00 2.65 -28.02
N ASP A 92 6.22 1.37 -28.27
CA ASP A 92 5.38 0.55 -29.15
C ASP A 92 4.12 -0.03 -28.45
N PHE A 93 4.06 0.05 -27.11
CA PHE A 93 2.90 -0.46 -26.34
C PHE A 93 1.67 0.43 -26.39
N ASP A 94 1.80 1.74 -26.24
CA ASP A 94 0.64 2.65 -26.30
C ASP A 94 -0.09 2.54 -27.67
N PRO A 95 0.60 2.40 -28.82
CA PRO A 95 0.00 1.97 -30.08
C PRO A 95 -0.66 0.59 -30.03
N ALA A 96 0.01 -0.44 -29.50
CA ALA A 96 -0.53 -1.80 -29.46
C ALA A 96 -1.81 -1.92 -28.60
N LEU A 97 -1.87 -1.21 -27.46
CA LEU A 97 -3.08 -1.12 -26.64
C LEU A 97 -4.27 -0.52 -27.40
N ARG A 98 -4.02 0.43 -28.30
CA ARG A 98 -5.03 1.05 -29.17
C ARG A 98 -5.39 0.19 -30.39
N ALA A 99 -4.50 -0.69 -30.81
CA ALA A 99 -4.71 -1.60 -31.94
C ALA A 99 -5.61 -2.81 -31.59
N ILE A 100 -5.85 -3.08 -30.29
CA ILE A 100 -6.81 -4.11 -29.88
C ILE A 100 -8.23 -3.66 -30.22
N ASN A 101 -8.84 -4.32 -31.21
CA ASN A 101 -10.23 -4.10 -31.58
C ASN A 101 -11.17 -4.72 -30.50
N ALA A 102 -12.04 -3.88 -29.93
CA ALA A 102 -12.97 -4.27 -28.88
C ALA A 102 -14.12 -5.18 -29.38
N SER A 103 -14.63 -4.94 -30.59
CA SER A 103 -15.70 -5.74 -31.20
C SER A 103 -15.22 -7.17 -31.53
N ASP A 104 -13.99 -7.29 -32.03
CA ASP A 104 -13.33 -8.58 -32.23
C ASP A 104 -13.11 -9.33 -30.90
N LEU A 105 -12.57 -8.65 -29.87
CA LEU A 105 -12.41 -9.27 -28.55
C LEU A 105 -13.76 -9.74 -27.95
N HIS A 106 -14.80 -8.90 -28.05
CA HIS A 106 -16.14 -9.25 -27.59
C HIS A 106 -16.67 -10.47 -28.35
N SER A 107 -16.60 -10.49 -29.68
CA SER A 107 -17.06 -11.60 -30.52
C SER A 107 -16.36 -12.93 -30.18
N GLN A 108 -15.04 -12.88 -29.92
CA GLN A 108 -14.27 -14.06 -29.49
C GLN A 108 -14.72 -14.56 -28.10
N LEU A 109 -14.97 -13.65 -27.15
CA LEU A 109 -15.51 -14.01 -25.82
C LEU A 109 -16.92 -14.59 -25.92
N THR A 110 -17.80 -14.02 -26.74
CA THR A 110 -19.15 -14.56 -26.99
C THR A 110 -19.08 -15.98 -27.54
N ALA A 111 -18.16 -16.26 -28.48
CA ALA A 111 -17.95 -17.61 -29.00
C ALA A 111 -17.46 -18.59 -27.93
N VAL A 112 -16.60 -18.16 -26.99
CA VAL A 112 -16.21 -18.98 -25.83
C VAL A 112 -17.41 -19.23 -24.90
N ASN A 113 -18.21 -18.21 -24.59
CA ASN A 113 -19.37 -18.34 -23.71
C ASN A 113 -20.45 -19.30 -24.28
N VAL A 114 -20.65 -19.29 -25.60
CA VAL A 114 -21.58 -20.24 -26.27
C VAL A 114 -21.12 -21.70 -26.09
N ASN A 115 -19.80 -21.94 -26.13
CA ASN A 115 -19.20 -23.27 -26.00
C ASN A 115 -19.02 -23.73 -24.54
N PHE A 116 -18.85 -22.79 -23.61
CA PHE A 116 -18.57 -23.03 -22.19
C PHE A 116 -19.53 -22.22 -21.30
N LYS A 117 -20.84 -22.43 -21.51
CA LYS A 117 -21.91 -21.71 -20.80
C LYS A 117 -21.69 -21.72 -19.30
N ASP A 118 -21.87 -20.55 -18.69
CA ASP A 118 -21.78 -20.28 -17.25
C ASP A 118 -20.43 -20.66 -16.61
N ASN A 119 -19.38 -20.89 -17.42
CA ASN A 119 -18.02 -21.15 -16.93
C ASN A 119 -17.20 -19.85 -16.85
N HIS A 120 -17.48 -19.07 -15.82
CA HIS A 120 -16.83 -17.79 -15.55
C HIS A 120 -15.29 -17.87 -15.50
N LEU A 121 -14.73 -18.95 -14.95
CA LEU A 121 -13.28 -19.17 -14.92
C LEU A 121 -12.69 -19.40 -16.32
N MET A 122 -13.40 -20.10 -17.21
CA MET A 122 -12.99 -20.24 -18.60
C MET A 122 -13.05 -18.91 -19.35
N MET A 123 -14.06 -18.08 -19.09
CA MET A 123 -14.18 -16.74 -19.67
C MET A 123 -13.01 -15.83 -19.28
N LEU A 124 -12.67 -15.75 -17.99
CA LEU A 124 -11.51 -14.98 -17.50
C LEU A 124 -10.17 -15.52 -18.06
N LYS A 125 -10.04 -16.84 -18.19
CA LYS A 125 -8.87 -17.50 -18.81
C LYS A 125 -8.76 -17.17 -20.30
N ALA A 126 -9.87 -17.20 -21.03
CA ALA A 126 -9.94 -16.88 -22.45
C ALA A 126 -9.58 -15.41 -22.71
N LEU A 127 -10.18 -14.47 -21.94
CA LEU A 127 -9.84 -13.05 -21.95
C LEU A 127 -8.33 -12.84 -21.77
N THR A 128 -7.74 -13.47 -20.75
CA THR A 128 -6.32 -13.38 -20.45
C THR A 128 -5.45 -13.92 -21.60
N GLY A 129 -5.85 -15.05 -22.19
CA GLY A 129 -5.17 -15.65 -23.35
C GLY A 129 -5.20 -14.76 -24.59
N MET A 130 -6.37 -14.24 -24.96
CA MET A 130 -6.55 -13.32 -26.11
C MET A 130 -5.74 -12.04 -25.94
N LEU A 131 -5.71 -11.46 -24.74
CA LEU A 131 -4.89 -10.29 -24.44
C LEU A 131 -3.39 -10.60 -24.49
N ASN A 132 -2.95 -11.77 -23.99
CA ASN A 132 -1.55 -12.22 -24.10
C ASN A 132 -1.12 -12.48 -25.56
N GLU A 133 -2.03 -12.95 -26.42
CA GLU A 133 -1.78 -13.08 -27.86
C GLU A 133 -1.66 -11.72 -28.56
N LYS A 134 -2.54 -10.77 -28.24
CA LYS A 134 -2.50 -9.42 -28.83
C LYS A 134 -1.35 -8.57 -28.28
N LEU A 135 -0.81 -8.90 -27.10
CA LEU A 135 0.26 -8.16 -26.40
C LEU A 135 1.55 -8.99 -26.23
N ARG A 136 2.10 -9.51 -27.34
CA ARG A 136 3.35 -10.29 -27.38
C ARG A 136 4.61 -9.43 -27.26
N PHE A 137 4.88 -8.94 -26.05
CA PHE A 137 6.12 -8.22 -25.72
C PHE A 137 7.06 -9.10 -24.89
N ARG A 138 8.37 -9.09 -25.20
CA ARG A 138 9.38 -9.90 -24.49
C ARG A 138 9.96 -9.23 -23.25
N GLU A 139 10.23 -7.93 -23.32
CA GLU A 139 10.92 -7.20 -22.26
C GLU A 139 10.06 -6.03 -21.79
N TRP A 140 9.71 -6.04 -20.50
CA TRP A 140 9.03 -4.94 -19.84
C TRP A 140 9.74 -4.51 -18.58
N ASN A 141 9.68 -3.20 -18.32
CA ASN A 141 9.75 -2.73 -16.95
C ASN A 141 8.66 -3.41 -16.08
N PRO A 142 9.02 -4.08 -14.97
CA PRO A 142 8.09 -4.90 -14.19
C PRO A 142 7.03 -4.10 -13.42
N VAL A 143 7.15 -2.77 -13.32
CA VAL A 143 6.24 -1.92 -12.52
C VAL A 143 5.71 -0.70 -13.29
N PHE A 144 5.94 -0.65 -14.61
CA PHE A 144 5.63 0.49 -15.48
C PHE A 144 6.19 1.85 -14.96
N LEU A 145 7.48 1.87 -14.60
CA LEU A 145 8.19 3.09 -14.17
C LEU A 145 7.88 4.31 -15.06
N GLY A 146 7.65 5.46 -14.42
CA GLY A 146 7.36 6.73 -15.09
C GLY A 146 5.95 6.90 -15.66
N LYS A 147 5.11 5.86 -15.66
CA LYS A 147 3.69 5.94 -16.06
C LYS A 147 2.77 6.26 -14.86
N SER A 148 1.51 6.58 -15.16
CA SER A 148 0.45 6.74 -14.15
C SER A 148 0.24 5.46 -13.33
N ILE A 149 -0.18 5.59 -12.06
CA ILE A 149 -0.54 4.45 -11.21
C ILE A 149 -1.65 3.57 -11.82
N SER A 150 -2.50 4.15 -12.66
CA SER A 150 -3.62 3.48 -13.33
C SER A 150 -3.25 2.90 -14.71
N TYR A 151 -1.96 2.89 -15.05
CA TYR A 151 -1.43 2.36 -16.30
C TYR A 151 -1.09 0.87 -16.14
N PRO A 152 -1.28 0.04 -17.17
CA PRO A 152 -1.88 0.34 -18.47
C PRO A 152 -3.42 0.49 -18.49
N TYR A 153 -4.15 0.02 -17.47
CA TYR A 153 -5.59 -0.23 -17.60
C TYR A 153 -6.44 0.99 -18.02
N LYS A 154 -6.28 2.15 -17.37
CA LYS A 154 -7.03 3.37 -17.72
C LYS A 154 -6.54 4.05 -19.01
N SER A 155 -5.51 3.53 -19.68
CA SER A 155 -5.01 4.03 -20.97
C SER A 155 -5.52 3.23 -22.18
N LEU A 156 -6.26 2.14 -21.95
CA LEU A 156 -7.02 1.43 -22.98
C LEU A 156 -8.16 2.32 -23.55
N PRO A 157 -8.58 2.12 -24.81
CA PRO A 157 -9.85 2.64 -25.33
C PRO A 157 -11.05 2.25 -24.45
N GLU A 158 -12.07 3.10 -24.39
CA GLU A 158 -13.21 2.90 -23.49
C GLU A 158 -14.03 1.65 -23.79
N ASP A 159 -14.33 1.40 -25.06
CA ASP A 159 -15.04 0.19 -25.49
C ASP A 159 -14.28 -1.09 -25.11
N LEU A 160 -12.94 -1.05 -25.15
CA LEU A 160 -12.09 -2.17 -24.76
C LEU A 160 -12.08 -2.39 -23.24
N ARG A 161 -12.05 -1.32 -22.43
CA ARG A 161 -12.23 -1.43 -20.98
C ARG A 161 -13.59 -2.03 -20.66
N LYS A 162 -14.66 -1.57 -21.32
CA LYS A 162 -16.01 -2.09 -21.11
C LYS A 162 -16.09 -3.60 -21.36
N VAL A 163 -15.52 -4.12 -22.45
CA VAL A 163 -15.49 -5.57 -22.72
C VAL A 163 -14.73 -6.35 -21.63
N ILE A 164 -13.66 -5.78 -21.06
CA ILE A 164 -12.92 -6.36 -19.93
C ILE A 164 -13.74 -6.30 -18.64
N ASP A 165 -14.36 -5.15 -18.35
CA ASP A 165 -15.18 -4.89 -17.16
C ASP A 165 -16.43 -5.79 -17.14
N ASP A 166 -17.15 -5.91 -18.26
CA ASP A 166 -18.31 -6.79 -18.42
C ASP A 166 -17.92 -8.27 -18.19
N CYS A 167 -16.76 -8.70 -18.69
CA CYS A 167 -16.25 -10.05 -18.47
C CYS A 167 -15.83 -10.32 -17.01
N ILE A 168 -15.29 -9.31 -16.32
CA ILE A 168 -14.88 -9.43 -14.91
C ILE A 168 -16.10 -9.39 -13.98
N THR A 169 -17.03 -8.46 -14.20
CA THR A 169 -18.22 -8.29 -13.34
C THR A 169 -19.24 -9.42 -13.50
N SER A 170 -19.33 -10.01 -14.71
CA SER A 170 -20.16 -11.22 -14.93
C SER A 170 -19.64 -12.47 -14.23
N ALA A 171 -18.40 -12.47 -13.72
CA ALA A 171 -17.77 -13.66 -13.16
C ALA A 171 -18.01 -13.87 -11.65
N ASP A 172 -18.69 -12.96 -10.95
CA ASP A 172 -18.85 -12.92 -9.49
C ASP A 172 -17.55 -12.78 -8.66
N GLU A 173 -17.68 -12.40 -7.38
CA GLU A 173 -16.52 -12.14 -6.52
C GLU A 173 -15.74 -13.41 -6.17
N GLU A 174 -16.37 -14.58 -6.06
CA GLU A 174 -15.69 -15.82 -5.66
C GLU A 174 -14.81 -16.37 -6.79
N ASN A 175 -15.31 -16.44 -8.02
CA ASN A 175 -14.50 -16.89 -9.15
C ASN A 175 -13.40 -15.87 -9.47
N VAL A 176 -13.68 -14.56 -9.42
CA VAL A 176 -12.66 -13.52 -9.63
C VAL A 176 -11.53 -13.63 -8.61
N LYS A 177 -11.87 -13.85 -7.34
CA LYS A 177 -10.92 -14.06 -6.23
C LYS A 177 -10.06 -15.32 -6.43
N TYR A 178 -10.66 -16.45 -6.80
CA TYR A 178 -9.91 -17.67 -7.13
C TYR A 178 -9.00 -17.48 -8.36
N PHE A 179 -9.54 -16.86 -9.42
CA PHE A 179 -8.83 -16.60 -10.67
C PHE A 179 -7.65 -15.65 -10.46
N TYR A 180 -7.75 -14.68 -9.54
CA TYR A 180 -6.67 -13.76 -9.19
C TYR A 180 -5.46 -14.48 -8.58
N ASP A 181 -5.67 -15.32 -7.55
CA ASP A 181 -4.59 -16.11 -6.93
C ASP A 181 -3.94 -17.10 -7.92
N LEU A 182 -4.74 -17.70 -8.81
CA LEU A 182 -4.24 -18.54 -9.91
C LEU A 182 -3.42 -17.72 -10.92
N SER A 183 -3.89 -16.52 -11.26
CA SER A 183 -3.24 -15.64 -12.24
C SER A 183 -1.92 -15.04 -11.74
N LEU A 184 -1.76 -14.82 -10.44
CA LEU A 184 -0.45 -14.49 -9.84
C LEU A 184 0.56 -15.63 -10.02
N SER A 185 0.12 -16.87 -9.82
CA SER A 185 0.95 -18.06 -10.01
C SER A 185 1.33 -18.26 -11.49
N ASN A 186 0.37 -18.03 -12.40
CA ASN A 186 0.60 -18.06 -13.85
C ASN A 186 1.56 -16.96 -14.29
N LEU A 187 1.34 -15.70 -13.86
CA LEU A 187 2.23 -14.57 -14.14
C LEU A 187 3.69 -14.90 -13.81
N ALA A 188 3.95 -15.44 -12.62
CA ALA A 188 5.30 -15.82 -12.22
C ALA A 188 5.88 -16.97 -13.07
N SER A 189 5.06 -17.99 -13.38
CA SER A 189 5.47 -19.11 -14.23
C SER A 189 5.77 -18.68 -15.67
N ASP A 190 4.93 -17.81 -16.21
CA ASP A 190 4.97 -17.36 -17.60
C ASP A 190 6.14 -16.40 -17.84
N MET A 191 6.38 -15.47 -16.89
CA MET A 191 7.60 -14.65 -16.87
C MET A 191 8.86 -15.52 -16.75
N ASN A 192 8.85 -16.57 -15.93
CA ASN A 192 10.01 -17.46 -15.79
C ASN A 192 10.28 -18.29 -17.06
N LYS A 193 9.23 -18.63 -17.82
CA LYS A 193 9.30 -19.32 -19.13
C LYS A 193 9.52 -18.36 -20.31
N ASN A 194 9.49 -17.04 -20.08
CA ASN A 194 9.54 -15.99 -21.10
C ASN A 194 8.42 -16.10 -22.16
N VAL A 195 7.22 -16.54 -21.76
CA VAL A 195 6.01 -16.54 -22.62
C VAL A 195 5.17 -15.28 -22.34
N PRO A 196 4.27 -14.85 -23.24
CA PRO A 196 3.53 -13.59 -23.08
C PRO A 196 2.66 -13.57 -21.81
N TYR A 197 2.86 -12.53 -20.97
CA TYR A 197 2.23 -12.38 -19.64
C TYR A 197 1.53 -11.02 -19.43
N VAL A 198 1.53 -10.16 -20.45
CA VAL A 198 1.14 -8.74 -20.37
C VAL A 198 -0.37 -8.57 -20.23
N GLY A 199 -1.14 -9.39 -20.95
CA GLY A 199 -2.57 -9.54 -20.76
C GLY A 199 -2.92 -10.02 -19.35
N THR A 200 -2.14 -10.94 -18.78
CA THR A 200 -2.29 -11.36 -17.37
C THR A 200 -2.14 -10.18 -16.41
N LYS A 201 -1.12 -9.31 -16.62
CA LYS A 201 -0.95 -8.10 -15.80
C LYS A 201 -2.09 -7.09 -15.98
N LEU A 202 -2.62 -6.95 -17.19
CA LEU A 202 -3.75 -6.07 -17.50
C LEU A 202 -5.03 -6.55 -16.80
N VAL A 203 -5.34 -7.85 -16.87
CA VAL A 203 -6.50 -8.47 -16.20
C VAL A 203 -6.37 -8.42 -14.68
N LEU A 204 -5.17 -8.68 -14.12
CA LEU A 204 -4.92 -8.52 -12.68
C LEU A 204 -5.18 -7.08 -12.20
N GLN A 205 -4.74 -6.07 -12.96
CA GLN A 205 -5.01 -4.66 -12.63
C GLN A 205 -6.50 -4.29 -12.75
N ALA A 206 -7.19 -4.79 -13.77
CA ALA A 206 -8.62 -4.58 -13.95
C ALA A 206 -9.43 -5.22 -12.79
N ILE A 207 -9.14 -6.48 -12.46
CA ILE A 207 -9.74 -7.20 -11.33
C ILE A 207 -9.53 -6.42 -10.02
N ALA A 208 -8.29 -6.03 -9.71
CA ALA A 208 -7.96 -5.29 -8.49
C ALA A 208 -8.56 -3.87 -8.44
N THR A 209 -8.99 -3.33 -9.59
CA THR A 209 -9.70 -2.04 -9.65
C THR A 209 -11.16 -2.20 -9.19
N HIS A 210 -11.84 -3.29 -9.56
CA HIS A 210 -13.23 -3.59 -9.18
C HIS A 210 -13.36 -4.25 -7.81
N TYR A 211 -12.47 -5.19 -7.50
CA TYR A 211 -12.48 -6.00 -6.29
C TYR A 211 -11.15 -5.88 -5.53
N PRO A 212 -10.83 -4.76 -4.86
CA PRO A 212 -9.53 -4.56 -4.20
C PRO A 212 -9.20 -5.64 -3.15
N THR A 213 -10.23 -6.20 -2.51
CA THR A 213 -10.14 -7.26 -1.49
C THR A 213 -9.41 -8.52 -1.96
N VAL A 214 -9.40 -8.83 -3.26
CA VAL A 214 -8.69 -10.00 -3.80
C VAL A 214 -7.18 -9.92 -3.59
N CYS A 215 -6.61 -8.70 -3.54
CA CYS A 215 -5.19 -8.49 -3.31
C CYS A 215 -4.72 -8.92 -1.91
N VAL A 216 -5.64 -9.01 -0.94
CA VAL A 216 -5.37 -9.42 0.45
C VAL A 216 -5.92 -10.81 0.80
N ASN A 217 -6.52 -11.54 -0.16
CA ASN A 217 -7.13 -12.85 0.09
C ASN A 217 -6.15 -13.87 0.70
N ASN A 218 -4.95 -13.97 0.12
CA ASN A 218 -4.02 -15.06 0.41
C ASN A 218 -2.57 -14.57 0.60
N LEU A 219 -2.39 -13.55 1.44
CA LEU A 219 -1.10 -12.87 1.66
C LEU A 219 0.03 -13.85 2.02
N ALA A 220 -0.25 -14.88 2.84
CA ALA A 220 0.73 -15.91 3.20
C ALA A 220 1.22 -16.73 1.97
N ARG A 221 0.31 -17.23 1.13
CA ARG A 221 0.66 -17.94 -0.11
C ARG A 221 1.40 -17.02 -1.10
N ASN A 222 0.96 -15.76 -1.20
CA ASN A 222 1.55 -14.78 -2.09
C ASN A 222 2.97 -14.35 -1.64
N ALA A 223 3.24 -14.34 -0.33
CA ALA A 223 4.58 -14.19 0.23
C ALA A 223 5.49 -15.39 -0.09
N ILE A 224 4.97 -16.63 -0.02
CA ILE A 224 5.70 -17.85 -0.41
C ILE A 224 6.04 -17.81 -1.91
N LEU A 225 5.07 -17.44 -2.76
CA LEU A 225 5.26 -17.31 -4.21
C LEU A 225 6.31 -16.24 -4.55
N ARG A 226 6.28 -15.07 -3.89
CA ARG A 226 7.33 -14.05 -4.04
C ARG A 226 8.70 -14.60 -3.66
N ASN A 227 8.79 -15.36 -2.56
CA ASN A 227 10.05 -15.90 -2.06
C ASN A 227 10.64 -16.98 -2.99
N SER A 228 9.82 -17.83 -3.63
CA SER A 228 10.34 -18.82 -4.59
C SER A 228 10.96 -18.19 -5.85
N TYR A 229 10.64 -16.93 -6.14
CA TYR A 229 11.24 -16.13 -7.21
C TYR A 229 12.15 -15.00 -6.70
N GLN A 230 12.64 -15.05 -5.45
CA GLN A 230 13.47 -13.99 -4.85
C GLN A 230 14.74 -13.68 -5.67
N ASN A 231 15.31 -14.68 -6.34
CA ASN A 231 16.46 -14.58 -7.25
C ASN A 231 16.13 -14.04 -8.66
N ARG A 232 14.86 -13.66 -8.92
CA ARG A 232 14.37 -13.14 -10.21
C ARG A 232 13.65 -11.81 -9.99
N PRO A 233 14.37 -10.69 -9.83
CA PRO A 233 13.82 -9.41 -9.41
C PRO A 233 12.59 -8.93 -10.20
N ASP A 234 12.58 -9.11 -11.53
CA ASP A 234 11.45 -8.66 -12.38
C ASP A 234 10.14 -9.40 -12.08
N ILE A 235 10.24 -10.68 -11.69
CA ILE A 235 9.09 -11.50 -11.29
C ILE A 235 8.59 -11.03 -9.93
N GLY A 236 9.48 -10.89 -8.95
CA GLY A 236 9.13 -10.38 -7.63
C GLY A 236 8.51 -8.97 -7.71
N LEU A 237 9.08 -8.07 -8.51
CA LEU A 237 8.56 -6.72 -8.74
C LEU A 237 7.20 -6.73 -9.44
N SER A 238 6.98 -7.63 -10.40
CA SER A 238 5.67 -7.78 -11.05
C SER A 238 4.60 -8.34 -10.10
N LEU A 239 4.97 -9.23 -9.17
CA LEU A 239 4.07 -9.72 -8.11
C LEU A 239 3.73 -8.61 -7.11
N LEU A 240 4.73 -7.85 -6.64
CA LEU A 240 4.54 -6.66 -5.78
C LEU A 240 3.67 -5.61 -6.48
N TRP A 241 3.85 -5.41 -7.78
CA TRP A 241 3.03 -4.50 -8.58
C TRP A 241 1.59 -4.97 -8.70
N ALA A 242 1.35 -6.25 -8.99
CA ALA A 242 0.01 -6.80 -9.12
C ALA A 242 -0.75 -6.72 -7.78
N LEU A 243 -0.16 -7.26 -6.71
CA LEU A 243 -0.74 -7.22 -5.36
C LEU A 243 -0.97 -5.77 -4.87
N GLY A 244 -0.11 -4.82 -5.26
CA GLY A 244 -0.29 -3.42 -4.90
C GLY A 244 -1.48 -2.71 -5.58
N GLN A 245 -2.09 -3.27 -6.64
CA GLN A 245 -3.11 -2.54 -7.40
C GLN A 245 -4.34 -2.17 -6.56
N GLY A 246 -4.83 -3.07 -5.69
CA GLY A 246 -5.96 -2.79 -4.82
C GLY A 246 -5.74 -1.59 -3.88
N GLY A 247 -4.48 -1.32 -3.52
CA GLY A 247 -4.10 -0.19 -2.67
C GLY A 247 -4.35 1.20 -3.27
N TYR A 248 -4.51 1.30 -4.59
CA TYR A 248 -4.90 2.55 -5.24
C TYR A 248 -6.41 2.83 -5.19
N SER A 249 -7.24 1.80 -4.97
CA SER A 249 -8.68 1.97 -4.75
C SER A 249 -9.06 2.01 -3.27
N ASP A 250 -8.35 1.25 -2.42
CA ASP A 250 -8.62 1.15 -0.98
C ASP A 250 -7.31 1.20 -0.16
N LEU A 251 -7.20 2.20 0.73
CA LEU A 251 -6.04 2.37 1.61
C LEU A 251 -5.80 1.19 2.56
N ASP A 252 -6.84 0.57 3.12
CA ASP A 252 -6.68 -0.47 4.14
C ASP A 252 -6.16 -1.79 3.50
N VAL A 253 -6.67 -2.12 2.31
CA VAL A 253 -6.09 -3.16 1.43
C VAL A 253 -4.63 -2.83 1.11
N GLY A 254 -4.36 -1.59 0.71
CA GLY A 254 -3.02 -1.16 0.31
C GLY A 254 -1.97 -1.27 1.42
N LEU A 255 -2.34 -0.90 2.65
CA LEU A 255 -1.48 -1.00 3.83
C LEU A 255 -1.24 -2.45 4.26
N LYS A 256 -2.25 -3.33 4.17
CA LYS A 256 -2.09 -4.77 4.44
C LYS A 256 -1.13 -5.44 3.43
N VAL A 257 -1.29 -5.15 2.14
CA VAL A 257 -0.33 -5.63 1.11
C VAL A 257 1.07 -5.07 1.38
N TRP A 258 1.21 -3.79 1.75
CA TRP A 258 2.52 -3.23 2.06
C TRP A 258 3.17 -3.96 3.24
N GLN A 259 2.44 -4.14 4.34
CA GLN A 259 2.94 -4.76 5.57
C GLN A 259 3.36 -6.22 5.36
N ASP A 260 2.55 -7.03 4.69
CA ASP A 260 2.79 -8.48 4.60
C ASP A 260 3.61 -8.88 3.35
N ILE A 261 3.53 -8.09 2.27
CA ILE A 261 4.20 -8.40 0.99
C ILE A 261 5.45 -7.55 0.75
N MET A 262 5.46 -6.28 1.14
CA MET A 262 6.54 -5.35 0.77
C MET A 262 7.57 -5.13 1.90
N VAL A 263 7.14 -4.99 3.16
CA VAL A 263 8.06 -4.83 4.31
C VAL A 263 9.07 -5.99 4.41
N PRO A 264 8.73 -7.27 4.20
CA PRO A 264 9.72 -8.37 4.27
C PRO A 264 10.86 -8.29 3.24
N VAL A 265 10.69 -7.51 2.16
CA VAL A 265 11.71 -7.32 1.11
C VAL A 265 12.19 -5.86 1.00
N ILE A 266 11.74 -4.96 1.88
CA ILE A 266 12.00 -3.51 1.76
C ILE A 266 13.49 -3.13 1.90
N ASP A 267 14.29 -3.94 2.60
CA ASP A 267 15.73 -3.73 2.76
C ASP A 267 16.55 -4.30 1.59
N MET A 268 15.95 -5.09 0.69
CA MET A 268 16.62 -5.63 -0.50
C MET A 268 16.68 -4.59 -1.62
N GLU A 269 17.87 -4.38 -2.19
CA GLU A 269 18.16 -3.31 -3.17
C GLU A 269 17.14 -3.23 -4.32
N ASN A 270 16.86 -4.37 -4.96
CA ASN A 270 15.94 -4.45 -6.11
C ASN A 270 14.47 -4.08 -5.80
N TYR A 271 14.04 -4.17 -4.54
CA TYR A 271 12.65 -3.94 -4.12
C TYR A 271 12.48 -2.63 -3.32
N ASN A 272 13.57 -2.13 -2.73
CA ASN A 272 13.61 -0.99 -1.80
C ASN A 272 12.87 0.24 -2.33
N TRP A 273 13.22 0.69 -3.54
CA TRP A 273 12.62 1.87 -4.16
C TRP A 273 11.10 1.69 -4.34
N TYR A 274 10.67 0.56 -4.90
CA TYR A 274 9.26 0.32 -5.19
C TYR A 274 8.42 0.24 -3.90
N ALA A 275 8.90 -0.48 -2.90
CA ALA A 275 8.21 -0.65 -1.62
C ALA A 275 8.10 0.66 -0.82
N CYS A 276 9.09 1.56 -0.91
CA CYS A 276 9.01 2.88 -0.27
C CYS A 276 8.09 3.84 -1.04
N GLU A 277 8.20 3.86 -2.36
CA GLU A 277 7.39 4.72 -3.22
C GLU A 277 5.91 4.33 -3.19
N TYR A 278 5.61 3.03 -3.12
CA TYR A 278 4.24 2.51 -3.05
C TYR A 278 3.49 3.01 -1.81
N VAL A 279 4.03 2.82 -0.60
CA VAL A 279 3.35 3.25 0.64
C VAL A 279 3.19 4.77 0.69
N HIS A 280 4.20 5.50 0.22
CA HIS A 280 4.12 6.94 0.06
C HIS A 280 2.99 7.35 -0.90
N ARG A 281 2.83 6.66 -2.03
CA ARG A 281 1.78 6.93 -3.03
C ARG A 281 0.37 6.64 -2.53
N ILE A 282 0.10 5.44 -1.99
CA ILE A 282 -1.27 5.08 -1.53
C ILE A 282 -1.72 6.02 -0.41
N LEU A 283 -0.82 6.37 0.51
CA LEU A 283 -1.10 7.42 1.49
C LEU A 283 -1.31 8.76 0.77
N LYS A 284 -0.38 9.24 -0.05
CA LYS A 284 -0.53 10.54 -0.74
C LYS A 284 -1.81 10.68 -1.57
N MET A 285 -2.36 9.58 -2.09
CA MET A 285 -3.63 9.52 -2.81
C MET A 285 -4.83 9.58 -1.85
N HIS A 286 -4.91 8.68 -0.87
CA HIS A 286 -6.07 8.50 0.02
C HIS A 286 -6.13 9.50 1.19
N ARG A 287 -5.78 10.76 0.95
CA ARG A 287 -5.67 11.82 1.99
C ARG A 287 -6.96 12.05 2.79
N ASN A 288 -8.12 11.76 2.18
CA ASN A 288 -9.44 12.02 2.75
C ASN A 288 -10.17 10.73 3.17
N GLN A 289 -9.59 9.54 2.96
CA GLN A 289 -10.18 8.27 3.41
C GLN A 289 -9.99 8.14 4.92
N LYS A 290 -11.06 7.76 5.64
CA LYS A 290 -10.96 7.37 7.04
C LYS A 290 -10.21 6.05 7.14
N LEU A 291 -9.27 5.98 8.08
CA LEU A 291 -8.42 4.81 8.27
C LEU A 291 -9.13 3.75 9.13
N GLY A 292 -9.28 2.53 8.63
CA GLY A 292 -10.01 1.44 9.30
C GLY A 292 -9.20 0.63 10.32
N LEU A 293 -7.94 1.01 10.56
CA LEU A 293 -7.00 0.22 11.36
C LEU A 293 -7.31 0.18 12.86
N GLY A 294 -7.10 -1.00 13.46
CA GLY A 294 -6.95 -1.15 14.91
C GLY A 294 -5.65 -0.53 15.43
N GLY A 295 -5.59 -0.24 16.74
CA GLY A 295 -4.42 0.39 17.37
C GLY A 295 -3.13 -0.44 17.27
N SER A 296 -3.23 -1.77 17.35
CA SER A 296 -2.10 -2.70 17.16
C SER A 296 -1.59 -2.71 15.72
N GLU A 297 -2.51 -2.73 14.73
CA GLU A 297 -2.16 -2.67 13.30
C GLU A 297 -1.46 -1.34 12.97
N PHE A 298 -2.03 -0.21 13.44
CA PHE A 298 -1.44 1.12 13.30
C PHE A 298 -0.02 1.19 13.88
N LEU A 299 0.19 0.71 15.11
CA LEU A 299 1.52 0.72 15.75
C LEU A 299 2.52 -0.18 14.99
N THR A 300 2.06 -1.31 14.44
CA THR A 300 2.89 -2.24 13.66
C THR A 300 3.36 -1.61 12.34
N ILE A 301 2.45 -0.96 11.62
CA ILE A 301 2.76 -0.25 10.37
C ILE A 301 3.66 0.96 10.65
N LEU A 302 3.37 1.75 11.70
CA LEU A 302 4.21 2.89 12.10
C LEU A 302 5.63 2.46 12.50
N SER A 303 5.76 1.35 13.22
CA SER A 303 7.06 0.75 13.55
C SER A 303 7.83 0.36 12.28
N SER A 304 7.14 -0.29 11.34
CA SER A 304 7.71 -0.72 10.05
C SER A 304 8.17 0.47 9.20
N LEU A 305 7.47 1.61 9.25
CA LEU A 305 7.87 2.85 8.57
C LEU A 305 9.09 3.54 9.21
N THR A 306 9.36 3.32 10.50
CA THR A 306 10.33 4.09 11.29
C THR A 306 11.60 3.33 11.69
N THR A 307 11.61 1.99 11.67
CA THR A 307 12.70 1.11 12.16
C THR A 307 13.87 0.95 11.16
N ARG A 308 13.95 1.79 10.14
CA ARG A 308 14.86 1.61 8.99
C ARG A 308 16.30 2.02 9.30
N LYS A 309 17.27 1.18 8.92
CA LYS A 309 18.72 1.42 9.12
C LYS A 309 19.28 2.63 8.37
N LYS A 310 18.64 3.03 7.27
CA LYS A 310 18.99 4.22 6.47
C LYS A 310 17.80 5.18 6.47
N PRO A 311 18.01 6.50 6.63
CA PRO A 311 16.93 7.48 6.55
C PRO A 311 16.29 7.46 5.16
N SER A 312 14.96 7.43 5.11
CA SER A 312 14.20 7.50 3.86
C SER A 312 13.12 8.57 3.99
N ARG A 313 13.28 9.65 3.24
CA ARG A 313 12.34 10.78 3.25
C ARG A 313 10.92 10.34 2.86
N GLN A 314 10.78 9.40 1.92
CA GLN A 314 9.49 8.86 1.48
C GLN A 314 8.76 8.16 2.64
N LEU A 315 9.48 7.36 3.44
CA LEU A 315 8.93 6.65 4.60
C LEU A 315 8.65 7.60 5.77
N ASP A 316 9.50 8.62 6.00
CA ASP A 316 9.23 9.65 7.01
C ASP A 316 7.99 10.49 6.67
N GLU A 317 7.79 10.79 5.39
CA GLU A 317 6.57 11.46 4.90
C GLU A 317 5.35 10.53 4.96
N ALA A 318 5.52 9.22 4.70
CA ALA A 318 4.47 8.22 4.88
C ALA A 318 4.06 8.06 6.36
N ALA A 319 5.02 7.94 7.28
CA ALA A 319 4.78 7.84 8.71
C ALA A 319 3.96 9.02 9.24
N ARG A 320 4.33 10.24 8.86
CA ARG A 320 3.58 11.46 9.21
C ARG A 320 2.16 11.44 8.68
N MET A 321 1.98 11.08 7.40
CA MET A 321 0.66 10.97 6.76
C MET A 321 -0.23 9.89 7.39
N LEU A 322 0.36 8.79 7.87
CA LEU A 322 -0.34 7.71 8.57
C LEU A 322 -0.79 8.16 9.97
N VAL A 323 0.12 8.76 10.76
CA VAL A 323 -0.18 9.31 12.10
C VAL A 323 -1.29 10.36 12.02
N GLU A 324 -1.16 11.31 11.10
CA GLU A 324 -2.14 12.39 10.91
C GLU A 324 -3.55 11.82 10.63
N ARG A 325 -3.65 10.85 9.71
CA ARG A 325 -4.93 10.18 9.41
C ARG A 325 -5.47 9.36 10.55
N TYR A 326 -4.64 8.63 11.27
CA TYR A 326 -5.10 7.78 12.37
C TYR A 326 -5.75 8.62 13.47
N VAL A 327 -5.14 9.76 13.81
CA VAL A 327 -5.70 10.71 14.77
C VAL A 327 -6.97 11.37 14.22
N LEU A 328 -6.94 11.93 13.00
CA LEU A 328 -8.09 12.62 12.39
C LEU A 328 -9.27 11.69 12.03
N SER A 329 -9.04 10.38 11.89
CA SER A 329 -10.10 9.37 11.70
C SER A 329 -10.71 8.90 13.01
N SER A 330 -10.04 9.16 14.14
CA SER A 330 -10.48 8.66 15.45
C SER A 330 -11.79 9.33 15.90
N PRO A 331 -12.79 8.56 16.34
CA PRO A 331 -14.01 9.13 16.93
C PRO A 331 -13.76 9.75 18.32
N LYS A 332 -12.61 9.46 18.96
CA LYS A 332 -12.21 10.04 20.25
C LYS A 332 -10.69 10.22 20.33
N PRO A 333 -10.13 11.36 19.88
CA PRO A 333 -8.69 11.57 19.86
C PRO A 333 -8.01 11.50 21.24
N SER A 334 -8.72 11.82 22.33
CA SER A 334 -8.24 11.59 23.72
C SER A 334 -8.04 10.11 24.09
N ALA A 335 -8.82 9.19 23.52
CA ALA A 335 -8.58 7.75 23.67
C ALA A 335 -7.38 7.31 22.83
N THR A 336 -7.24 7.86 21.62
CA THR A 336 -6.03 7.70 20.80
C THR A 336 -4.79 8.25 21.50
N PHE A 337 -4.88 9.38 22.19
CA PHE A 337 -3.79 9.94 23.00
C PHE A 337 -3.35 8.95 24.08
N ALA A 338 -4.28 8.42 24.87
CA ALA A 338 -3.97 7.44 25.92
C ALA A 338 -3.29 6.18 25.36
N MET A 339 -3.72 5.71 24.19
CA MET A 339 -3.11 4.57 23.49
C MET A 339 -1.69 4.89 23.00
N LEU A 340 -1.50 6.01 22.30
CA LEU A 340 -0.19 6.46 21.79
C LEU A 340 0.80 6.68 22.95
N PHE A 341 0.36 7.33 24.03
CA PHE A 341 1.21 7.68 25.18
C PHE A 341 1.76 6.44 25.88
N LYS A 342 0.92 5.40 26.04
CA LYS A 342 1.35 4.10 26.61
C LYS A 342 2.33 3.34 25.72
N ASN A 343 2.41 3.66 24.42
CA ASN A 343 3.22 2.95 23.43
C ASN A 343 4.40 3.77 22.89
N ILE A 344 4.78 4.89 23.54
CA ILE A 344 5.95 5.72 23.14
C ILE A 344 7.21 4.88 22.94
N SER A 345 7.47 3.92 23.82
CA SER A 345 8.66 3.04 23.77
C SER A 345 8.60 1.92 22.71
N PHE A 346 7.46 1.72 22.04
CA PHE A 346 7.31 0.68 21.02
C PHE A 346 7.91 1.10 19.66
N ILE A 347 8.08 2.41 19.42
CA ILE A 347 8.51 2.96 18.14
C ILE A 347 9.95 3.47 18.25
N THR A 348 10.84 2.96 17.39
CA THR A 348 12.28 3.30 17.40
C THR A 348 12.57 4.79 17.19
N ARG A 349 11.67 5.52 16.49
CA ARG A 349 11.74 6.98 16.32
C ARG A 349 10.49 7.62 16.95
N PRO A 350 10.53 7.96 18.25
CA PRO A 350 9.35 8.37 19.01
C PRO A 350 8.76 9.71 18.54
N ASP A 351 9.51 10.53 17.79
CA ASP A 351 9.08 11.76 17.12
C ASP A 351 7.72 11.63 16.42
N MET A 352 7.44 10.48 15.78
CA MET A 352 6.18 10.25 15.09
C MET A 352 5.02 9.98 16.05
N ILE A 353 5.28 9.39 17.22
CA ILE A 353 4.29 9.32 18.31
C ILE A 353 4.10 10.70 18.94
N TYR A 354 5.17 11.47 19.17
CA TYR A 354 5.07 12.83 19.72
C TYR A 354 4.23 13.74 18.80
N TYR A 355 4.44 13.67 17.48
CA TYR A 355 3.58 14.33 16.49
C TYR A 355 2.10 13.93 16.63
N GLY A 356 1.80 12.64 16.78
CA GLY A 356 0.44 12.14 16.97
C GLY A 356 -0.20 12.58 18.29
N LEU A 357 0.57 12.58 19.39
CA LEU A 357 0.10 13.07 20.70
C LEU A 357 -0.24 14.56 20.65
N ILE A 358 0.58 15.37 19.98
CA ILE A 358 0.35 16.80 19.79
C ILE A 358 -0.87 17.06 18.91
N LEU A 359 -1.08 16.25 17.87
CA LEU A 359 -2.29 16.33 17.06
C LEU A 359 -3.54 15.97 17.86
N CYS A 360 -3.52 14.94 18.71
CA CYS A 360 -4.64 14.65 19.62
C CYS A 360 -4.92 15.80 20.60
N LEU A 361 -3.89 16.49 21.11
CA LEU A 361 -4.04 17.66 21.99
C LEU A 361 -4.63 18.87 21.27
N TYR A 362 -4.39 19.00 19.97
CA TYR A 362 -4.96 20.05 19.14
C TYR A 362 -6.42 19.76 18.76
N GLU A 363 -6.73 18.53 18.37
CA GLU A 363 -8.07 18.14 17.90
C GLU A 363 -9.08 17.88 19.03
N ASP A 364 -8.63 17.47 20.23
CA ASP A 364 -9.51 17.14 21.37
C ASP A 364 -8.96 17.69 22.70
N PRO A 365 -9.60 18.72 23.30
CA PRO A 365 -9.24 19.26 24.60
C PRO A 365 -9.24 18.23 25.75
N GLU A 366 -10.02 17.13 25.66
CA GLU A 366 -9.97 16.06 26.67
C GLU A 366 -8.60 15.38 26.72
N SER A 367 -7.84 15.37 25.60
CA SER A 367 -6.48 14.81 25.55
C SER A 367 -5.54 15.47 26.57
N ALA A 368 -5.74 16.77 26.85
CA ALA A 368 -4.95 17.48 27.83
C ALA A 368 -5.27 17.05 29.27
N ALA A 369 -6.55 16.74 29.56
CA ALA A 369 -6.95 16.16 30.84
C ALA A 369 -6.43 14.73 31.02
N VAL A 370 -6.44 13.92 29.95
CA VAL A 370 -5.83 12.59 29.93
C VAL A 370 -4.33 12.67 30.21
N TRP A 371 -3.60 13.60 29.55
CA TRP A 371 -2.17 13.80 29.81
C TRP A 371 -1.92 14.23 31.26
N LEU A 372 -2.71 15.17 31.80
CA LEU A 372 -2.58 15.64 33.19
C LEU A 372 -2.72 14.48 34.20
N GLY A 373 -3.65 13.56 33.97
CA GLY A 373 -3.82 12.35 34.79
C GLY A 373 -2.63 11.37 34.74
N LEU A 374 -1.91 11.33 33.61
CA LEU A 374 -0.72 10.48 33.42
C LEU A 374 0.58 11.17 33.86
N TYR A 375 0.59 12.51 33.94
CA TYR A 375 1.79 13.34 34.07
C TYR A 375 2.72 12.93 35.21
N ARG A 376 2.20 12.85 36.44
CA ARG A 376 2.98 12.52 37.66
C ARG A 376 3.68 11.16 37.56
N GLN A 377 3.13 10.21 36.79
CA GLN A 377 3.66 8.86 36.62
C GLN A 377 4.61 8.73 35.41
N SER A 378 4.74 9.77 34.59
CA SER A 378 5.43 9.71 33.29
C SER A 378 6.17 11.02 32.99
N LEU A 379 6.93 11.50 33.99
CA LEU A 379 7.72 12.74 33.91
C LEU A 379 8.79 12.68 32.78
N PRO A 380 9.56 11.59 32.58
CA PRO A 380 10.54 11.53 31.48
C PRO A 380 9.89 11.62 30.10
N GLN A 381 8.79 10.89 29.89
CA GLN A 381 8.02 10.92 28.64
C GLN A 381 7.42 12.32 28.40
N SER A 382 6.85 12.93 29.44
CA SER A 382 6.27 14.27 29.35
C SER A 382 7.34 15.33 29.05
N SER A 383 8.57 15.17 29.57
CA SER A 383 9.70 16.04 29.24
C SER A 383 10.07 15.93 27.76
N ALA A 384 10.16 14.72 27.22
CA ALA A 384 10.49 14.49 25.82
C ALA A 384 9.41 15.03 24.86
N ILE A 385 8.12 14.89 25.22
CA ILE A 385 7.00 15.44 24.43
C ILE A 385 7.06 16.98 24.39
N LEU A 386 7.31 17.64 25.53
CA LEU A 386 7.43 19.09 25.60
C LEU A 386 8.68 19.63 24.91
N GLU A 387 9.81 18.92 25.02
CA GLU A 387 11.04 19.25 24.30
C GLU A 387 10.86 19.12 22.78
N TYR A 388 10.21 18.05 22.31
CA TYR A 388 9.81 17.90 20.91
C TYR A 388 8.88 19.05 20.48
N LEU A 389 7.83 19.36 21.25
CA LEU A 389 6.88 20.42 20.95
C LEU A 389 7.56 21.79 20.79
N ASN A 390 8.46 22.14 21.73
CA ASN A 390 9.17 23.42 21.75
C ASN A 390 10.15 23.58 20.57
N ASN A 391 10.76 22.48 20.11
CA ASN A 391 11.74 22.48 19.02
C ASN A 391 11.13 22.17 17.64
N SER A 392 9.85 21.79 17.58
CA SER A 392 9.19 21.35 16.36
C SER A 392 8.83 22.50 15.42
N THR A 393 9.16 22.33 14.13
CA THR A 393 8.77 23.27 13.07
C THR A 393 7.36 23.04 12.53
N GLN A 394 6.67 21.96 12.95
CA GLN A 394 5.37 21.54 12.41
C GLN A 394 4.23 22.51 12.78
N ASP A 395 3.29 22.73 11.86
CA ASP A 395 2.21 23.71 12.03
C ASP A 395 1.30 23.41 13.23
N TYR A 396 0.94 22.14 13.45
CA TYR A 396 0.11 21.74 14.61
C TYR A 396 0.79 22.01 15.95
N CYS A 397 2.11 21.85 16.04
CA CYS A 397 2.89 22.19 17.24
C CYS A 397 2.79 23.68 17.55
N LYS A 398 2.96 24.53 16.53
CA LYS A 398 2.82 25.99 16.66
C LYS A 398 1.39 26.41 17.00
N LYS A 399 0.39 25.81 16.38
CA LYS A 399 -1.03 26.11 16.63
C LYS A 399 -1.46 25.78 18.05
N LEU A 400 -0.99 24.66 18.61
CA LEU A 400 -1.33 24.24 19.97
C LEU A 400 -0.93 25.29 21.03
N PHE A 401 0.14 26.07 20.80
CA PHE A 401 0.52 27.18 21.68
C PHE A 401 -0.46 28.37 21.70
N TYR A 402 -1.48 28.42 20.84
CA TYR A 402 -2.53 29.43 20.90
C TYR A 402 -3.84 28.91 21.52
N GLU A 403 -3.89 27.63 21.90
CA GLU A 403 -5.10 26.98 22.39
C GLU A 403 -5.29 27.14 23.91
N LYS A 404 -6.47 27.65 24.30
CA LYS A 404 -6.77 27.99 25.70
C LYS A 404 -6.73 26.79 26.65
N HIS A 405 -7.12 25.60 26.19
CA HIS A 405 -7.02 24.37 27.01
C HIS A 405 -5.57 23.95 27.23
N PHE A 406 -4.69 24.19 26.25
CA PHE A 406 -3.27 23.90 26.40
C PHE A 406 -2.58 24.88 27.37
N HIS A 407 -2.95 26.16 27.35
CA HIS A 407 -2.49 27.14 28.35
C HIS A 407 -2.87 26.72 29.78
N ARG A 408 -4.13 26.29 29.96
CA ARG A 408 -4.61 25.77 31.25
C ARG A 408 -3.82 24.52 31.68
N PHE A 409 -3.56 23.60 30.75
CA PHE A 409 -2.74 22.41 31.01
C PHE A 409 -1.32 22.78 31.47
N LEU A 410 -0.64 23.69 30.77
CA LEU A 410 0.70 24.15 31.15
C LEU A 410 0.72 24.81 32.54
N ALA A 411 -0.31 25.58 32.89
CA ALA A 411 -0.42 26.21 34.20
C ALA A 411 -0.64 25.19 35.34
N GLU A 412 -1.47 24.16 35.14
CA GLU A 412 -1.62 23.07 36.13
C GLU A 412 -0.35 22.21 36.22
N VAL A 413 0.33 21.98 35.10
CA VAL A 413 1.61 21.27 35.07
C VAL A 413 2.72 22.04 35.81
N ASP A 414 2.78 23.36 35.71
CA ASP A 414 3.74 24.16 36.47
C ASP A 414 3.49 24.06 37.99
N LYS A 415 2.23 24.13 38.44
CA LYS A 415 1.86 23.87 39.85
C LYS A 415 2.33 22.49 40.30
N ILE A 416 2.05 21.43 39.53
CA ILE A 416 2.48 20.06 39.84
C ILE A 416 4.02 19.96 39.91
N ASN A 417 4.75 20.65 39.02
CA ASN A 417 6.21 20.67 39.09
C ASN A 417 6.72 21.36 40.36
N ASN A 418 6.09 22.47 40.75
CA ASN A 418 6.41 23.17 42.00
C ASN A 418 6.14 22.28 43.23
N GLU A 419 5.01 21.55 43.27
CA GLU A 419 4.73 20.54 44.31
C GLU A 419 5.80 19.44 44.37
N ILE A 420 6.14 18.82 43.22
CA ILE A 420 7.13 17.74 43.16
C ILE A 420 8.54 18.26 43.54
N SER A 421 8.86 19.52 43.26
CA SER A 421 10.14 20.13 43.61
C SER A 421 10.38 20.24 45.12
N GLN A 422 9.31 20.29 45.93
CA GLN A 422 9.36 20.36 47.39
C GLN A 422 9.58 18.99 48.05
N ALA A 423 9.56 17.89 47.28
CA ALA A 423 9.82 16.56 47.80
C ALA A 423 11.30 16.40 48.21
N LYS A 424 11.55 15.64 49.30
CA LYS A 424 12.91 15.42 49.88
C LYS A 424 13.95 14.88 48.89
N LYS A 425 13.53 14.26 47.78
CA LYS A 425 14.38 13.80 46.67
C LYS A 425 13.64 14.04 45.34
N PRO A 426 13.79 15.21 44.71
CA PRO A 426 13.09 15.50 43.45
C PRO A 426 13.63 14.62 42.30
N PRO A 427 12.79 14.16 41.36
CA PRO A 427 13.23 13.37 40.22
C PRO A 427 14.25 14.10 39.35
N LYS A 428 15.28 13.40 38.85
CA LYS A 428 16.32 14.01 38.00
C LYS A 428 15.75 14.73 36.76
N ALA A 429 14.70 14.16 36.16
CA ALA A 429 14.02 14.73 34.99
C ALA A 429 13.27 16.05 35.27
N LEU A 430 12.96 16.35 36.54
CA LEU A 430 12.13 17.50 36.90
C LEU A 430 12.75 18.84 36.46
N LYS A 431 14.08 19.00 36.55
CA LYS A 431 14.74 20.26 36.16
C LYS A 431 14.56 20.57 34.67
N SER A 432 14.81 19.59 33.80
CA SER A 432 14.61 19.73 32.35
C SER A 432 13.15 19.95 32.00
N LEU A 433 12.24 19.24 32.70
CA LEU A 433 10.80 19.35 32.54
C LEU A 433 10.27 20.74 32.92
N THR A 434 10.68 21.30 34.06
CA THR A 434 10.34 22.68 34.45
C THR A 434 10.90 23.70 33.46
N ALA A 435 12.11 23.50 32.93
CA ALA A 435 12.66 24.37 31.89
C ALA A 435 11.83 24.30 30.59
N ALA A 436 11.46 23.10 30.14
CA ALA A 436 10.63 22.90 28.96
C ALA A 436 9.24 23.53 29.12
N VAL A 437 8.59 23.38 30.28
CA VAL A 437 7.30 24.02 30.58
C VAL A 437 7.40 25.54 30.55
N LYS A 438 8.48 26.14 31.09
CA LYS A 438 8.70 27.60 31.02
C LYS A 438 8.89 28.10 29.58
N VAL A 439 9.62 27.34 28.75
CA VAL A 439 9.72 27.64 27.30
C VAL A 439 8.34 27.55 26.63
N SER A 440 7.57 26.49 26.91
CA SER A 440 6.22 26.32 26.37
C SER A 440 5.27 27.44 26.80
N LEU A 441 5.35 27.90 28.07
CA LEU A 441 4.55 29.02 28.58
C LEU A 441 4.92 30.35 27.91
N ASN A 442 6.21 30.58 27.63
CA ASN A 442 6.66 31.77 26.90
C ASN A 442 6.21 31.75 25.44
N LEU A 443 6.30 30.60 24.75
CA LEU A 443 5.80 30.41 23.38
C LEU A 443 4.26 30.52 23.30
N ALA A 444 3.57 30.22 24.41
CA ALA A 444 2.12 30.30 24.54
C ALA A 444 1.60 31.71 24.88
N GLN A 445 2.47 32.70 25.13
CA GLN A 445 1.99 34.06 25.40
C GLN A 445 1.31 34.64 24.16
N PRO A 446 0.16 35.31 24.30
CA PRO A 446 -0.47 35.99 23.17
C PRO A 446 0.49 37.06 22.65
N VAL A 447 0.64 37.15 21.32
CA VAL A 447 1.39 38.23 20.66
C VAL A 447 0.59 39.52 20.77
N ILE A 448 0.65 40.13 21.96
CA ILE A 448 0.14 41.47 22.21
C ILE A 448 1.23 42.45 21.76
N SER A 449 0.88 43.32 20.81
CA SER A 449 1.64 44.47 20.28
C SER A 449 2.19 44.32 18.86
N LEU A 450 1.29 44.36 17.87
CA LEU A 450 1.54 45.08 16.61
C LEU A 450 0.48 46.17 16.32
N GLU A 451 -0.66 46.18 17.02
CA GLU A 451 -1.62 47.30 17.00
C GLU A 451 -1.29 48.40 18.03
N ALA A 452 -0.38 48.13 18.97
CA ALA A 452 0.03 49.07 20.03
C ALA A 452 1.24 49.96 19.67
N VAL A 453 1.87 49.73 18.51
CA VAL A 453 2.90 50.62 17.96
C VAL A 453 2.33 51.21 16.68
N GLY A 454 2.07 52.53 16.68
CA GLY A 454 1.43 53.25 15.58
C GLY A 454 2.30 53.36 14.32
N ILE A 455 2.54 52.24 13.64
CA ILE A 455 3.21 52.19 12.34
C ILE A 455 2.13 52.18 11.26
N ASN A 456 2.08 53.28 10.51
CA ASN A 456 1.08 53.52 9.48
C ASN A 456 1.31 52.58 8.29
N LEU A 457 0.57 51.46 8.24
CA LEU A 457 0.66 50.42 7.21
C LEU A 457 -0.02 50.84 5.89
N HIS A 458 0.46 51.94 5.31
CA HIS A 458 0.01 52.44 4.00
C HIS A 458 1.08 52.32 2.89
N SER A 459 1.97 51.33 2.98
CA SER A 459 2.89 50.95 1.90
C SER A 459 3.30 49.47 1.96
N LEU A 460 2.66 48.63 1.14
CA LEU A 460 3.18 47.45 0.39
C LEU A 460 1.98 46.59 -0.10
N PRO A 461 2.14 45.78 -1.17
CA PRO A 461 1.05 45.61 -2.14
C PRO A 461 0.08 44.46 -1.82
N THR A 462 -1.21 44.75 -2.02
CA THR A 462 -2.29 43.78 -1.91
C THR A 462 -2.15 42.64 -2.93
N ARG A 463 -2.05 41.38 -2.45
CA ARG A 463 -2.35 40.20 -3.28
C ARG A 463 -3.43 39.35 -2.60
N LYS A 464 -4.66 39.49 -3.10
CA LYS A 464 -5.87 38.84 -2.58
C LYS A 464 -5.69 37.31 -2.45
N ARG A 465 -6.02 36.75 -1.28
CA ARG A 465 -6.52 35.37 -1.16
C ARG A 465 -7.75 35.34 -0.26
N SER A 466 -8.78 34.68 -0.76
CA SER A 466 -10.10 34.58 -0.13
C SER A 466 -10.04 33.70 1.12
N LEU A 467 -10.51 34.23 2.24
CA LEU A 467 -10.91 33.47 3.42
C LEU A 467 -12.36 33.05 3.26
N THR A 468 -12.62 31.77 3.01
CA THR A 468 -13.98 31.21 3.10
C THR A 468 -14.13 30.49 4.43
N THR A 469 -14.90 31.08 5.33
CA THR A 469 -15.16 30.63 6.69
C THR A 469 -15.82 29.25 6.72
N ARG A 470 -15.22 28.28 7.42
CA ARG A 470 -15.97 27.09 7.90
C ARG A 470 -16.76 27.49 9.14
N ARG A 471 -18.09 27.64 8.99
CA ARG A 471 -19.02 27.66 10.12
C ARG A 471 -19.62 26.26 10.33
N PHE A 472 -19.90 25.98 11.59
CA PHE A 472 -20.58 24.79 12.11
C PHE A 472 -21.81 24.36 11.29
N PHE A 473 -21.98 23.05 11.15
CA PHE A 473 -23.30 22.43 11.07
C PHE A 473 -23.32 21.14 11.91
N PHE A 474 -23.92 21.23 13.10
CA PHE A 474 -24.47 20.10 13.82
C PHE A 474 -25.98 20.31 13.82
N ALA A 475 -26.73 19.42 13.16
CA ALA A 475 -28.20 19.47 13.14
C ALA A 475 -28.79 18.05 13.03
N LEU A 476 -29.02 17.46 14.20
CA LEU A 476 -30.17 16.64 14.58
C LEU A 476 -30.98 15.96 13.44
N SER A 477 -30.86 14.62 13.35
CA SER A 477 -31.90 13.79 12.72
C SER A 477 -33.11 13.62 13.65
N PRO A 478 -34.35 13.78 13.17
CA PRO A 478 -35.53 13.22 13.81
C PRO A 478 -35.99 11.93 13.10
N ARG A 479 -36.15 10.84 13.87
CA ARG A 479 -37.02 9.72 13.46
C ARG A 479 -38.48 10.20 13.42
N ARG A 480 -39.28 9.75 12.45
CA ARG A 480 -40.69 9.43 12.67
C ARG A 480 -41.24 8.50 11.57
N SER A 481 -42.17 7.65 11.98
CA SER A 481 -42.82 6.62 11.15
C SER A 481 -44.30 6.95 10.93
N ALA A 482 -44.82 6.49 9.78
CA ALA A 482 -46.22 6.12 9.51
C ALA A 482 -47.37 7.14 9.74
N LEU A 483 -48.17 7.40 8.69
CA LEU A 483 -49.55 6.89 8.52
C LEU A 483 -50.27 7.51 7.30
N TYR A 484 -51.18 6.74 6.69
CA TYR A 484 -52.13 7.18 5.64
C TYR A 484 -53.30 8.00 6.24
N PRO A 485 -54.10 8.67 5.39
CA PRO A 485 -55.45 8.12 5.18
C PRO A 485 -55.97 8.16 3.72
N HIS A 486 -56.95 7.30 3.44
CA HIS A 486 -57.81 7.30 2.26
C HIS A 486 -58.88 8.42 2.30
N PRO A 487 -59.54 8.68 1.16
CA PRO A 487 -60.98 8.91 1.12
C PRO A 487 -61.74 7.71 0.52
N VAL A 488 -62.95 7.44 1.02
CA VAL A 488 -63.87 6.40 0.52
C VAL A 488 -65.17 7.04 0.06
N SER A 489 -65.69 6.62 -1.09
CA SER A 489 -67.10 6.79 -1.50
C SER A 489 -67.49 5.72 -2.53
N THR A 490 -68.22 4.71 -2.07
CA THR A 490 -68.88 3.62 -2.82
C THR A 490 -70.36 4.00 -3.10
N PRO A 491 -71.25 3.15 -3.69
CA PRO A 491 -71.08 1.88 -4.45
C PRO A 491 -71.93 1.79 -5.76
N LEU A 492 -71.80 0.67 -6.50
CA LEU A 492 -72.83 -0.17 -7.18
C LEU A 492 -72.13 -0.98 -8.32
N ARG A 493 -71.88 -2.30 -8.21
CA ARG A 493 -72.74 -3.49 -8.29
C ARG A 493 -73.04 -3.96 -9.75
N ALA A 494 -72.67 -5.22 -10.02
CA ALA A 494 -73.23 -6.19 -11.00
C ALA A 494 -72.39 -6.60 -12.26
N THR A 495 -72.11 -7.92 -12.31
CA THR A 495 -72.28 -8.89 -13.43
C THR A 495 -71.46 -8.87 -14.74
N SER A 496 -70.69 -9.96 -14.92
CA SER A 496 -70.73 -10.95 -16.04
C SER A 496 -70.15 -10.69 -17.44
N ALA A 497 -69.84 -11.84 -18.11
CA ALA A 497 -69.43 -12.06 -19.52
C ALA A 497 -68.02 -11.56 -19.92
N VAL A 498 -67.16 -12.27 -20.66
CA VAL A 498 -67.21 -13.48 -21.53
C VAL A 498 -67.98 -13.32 -22.85
N GLN A 499 -67.29 -12.80 -23.88
CA GLN A 499 -67.33 -13.15 -25.32
C GLN A 499 -66.24 -12.30 -26.02
N ILE A 500 -65.28 -12.84 -26.78
CA ILE A 500 -65.34 -13.48 -28.11
C ILE A 500 -65.84 -12.52 -29.22
N GLY A 501 -64.93 -12.18 -30.14
CA GLY A 501 -65.23 -11.96 -31.57
C GLY A 501 -65.23 -10.51 -32.07
N ARG A 502 -64.22 -10.13 -32.87
CA ARG A 502 -64.20 -10.41 -34.31
C ARG A 502 -62.78 -10.48 -34.85
#